data_AF-A0A3M2SS10-F1
#
_entry.id   AF-A0A3M2SS10-F1
#
_cell.length_a   1.000
_cell.length_b   1.000
_cell.length_c   1.000
_cell.angle_alpha   90.00
_cell.angle_beta   90.00
_cell.angle_gamma   90.00
#
_symmetry.space_group_name_H-M   'P 1'
#
loop_
_entity.id
_entity.type
_entity.pdbx_description
1 polymer ?
#
loop_
_entity_poly.entity_id
_entity_poly.type
_entity_poly.pdbx_seq_one_letter_code
_entity_poly.pdbx_strand_id
1 'polypeptide(L)' 'MKATDALMRNNEQIKANLAAQNLVYVGTYTTSAVQMGCKGPAVTSVDQLAGKKVRGVGAYGQTFRDLGATLVDMS' A
#
# COMPACT_ATOMS: atom_id res chain seq x y z
N MET A 1 8.96 -12.27 -3.35
CA MET A 1 8.53 -12.36 -1.94
C MET A 1 9.37 -13.29 -1.07
N LYS A 2 10.08 -14.32 -1.58
CA LYS A 2 10.91 -15.21 -0.72
C LYS A 2 11.97 -14.47 0.12
N ALA A 3 12.65 -13.47 -0.46
CA ALA A 3 13.62 -12.65 0.26
C ALA A 3 12.95 -11.83 1.39
N THR A 4 11.77 -11.25 1.13
CA THR A 4 10.99 -10.53 2.13
C THR A 4 10.53 -11.45 3.26
N ASP A 5 10.02 -12.65 2.95
CA ASP A 5 9.63 -13.63 3.96
C ASP A 5 10.83 -14.03 4.84
N ALA A 6 11.99 -14.30 4.23
CA ALA A 6 13.22 -14.59 4.97
C ALA A 6 13.66 -13.42 5.88
N LEU A 7 13.54 -12.17 5.40
CA LEU A 7 13.84 -10.98 6.19
C LEU A 7 12.89 -10.86 7.39
N MET A 8 11.58 -10.99 7.16
CA MET A 8 10.55 -10.89 8.21
C MET A 8 10.71 -11.98 9.29
N ARG A 9 11.19 -13.17 8.91
CA ARG A 9 11.43 -14.29 9.84
C ARG A 9 12.70 -14.19 10.65
N ASN A 10 13.75 -13.56 10.11
CA ASN A 10 15.10 -13.68 10.67
C ASN A 10 15.68 -12.35 11.17
N ASN A 11 15.04 -11.21 10.88
CA ASN A 11 15.49 -9.92 11.37
C ASN A 11 14.95 -9.64 12.79
N GLU A 12 15.85 -9.51 13.76
CA GLU A 12 15.48 -9.30 15.17
C GLU A 12 14.81 -7.95 15.43
N GLN A 13 15.17 -6.90 14.69
CA GLN A 13 14.54 -5.58 14.84
C GLN A 13 13.08 -5.62 14.37
N ILE A 14 12.79 -6.36 13.29
CA ILE A 14 11.41 -6.55 12.80
C ILE A 14 10.59 -7.34 13.81
N LYS A 15 11.13 -8.43 14.37
CA LYS A 15 10.44 -9.22 15.41
C LYS A 15 10.12 -8.38 16.64
N ALA A 16 11.09 -7.59 17.13
CA ALA A 16 10.89 -6.72 18.28
C ALA A 16 9.81 -5.66 18.02
N ASN A 17 9.78 -5.07 16.82
CA ASN A 17 8.78 -4.08 16.43
C ASN A 17 7.36 -4.68 16.37
N LEU A 18 7.21 -5.90 15.86
CA LEU A 18 5.93 -6.62 15.83
C LEU A 18 5.48 -7.01 17.25
N ALA A 19 6.39 -7.52 18.07
CA ALA A 19 6.09 -7.90 19.46
C ALA A 19 5.62 -6.71 20.30
N ALA A 20 6.21 -5.52 20.10
CA ALA A 20 5.77 -4.29 20.75
C ALA A 20 4.32 -3.89 20.41
N GLN A 21 3.79 -4.39 19.29
CA GLN A 21 2.41 -4.18 18.84
C GLN A 21 1.51 -5.40 19.12
N ASN A 22 1.99 -6.40 19.88
CA ASN A 22 1.31 -7.67 20.11
C ASN A 22 0.99 -8.44 18.80
N LEU A 23 1.90 -8.38 17.83
CA LEU A 23 1.78 -9.04 16.53
C LEU A 23 2.88 -10.09 16.35
N VAL A 24 2.55 -11.15 15.58
CA VAL A 24 3.51 -12.18 15.15
C VAL A 24 3.40 -12.39 13.64
N TYR A 25 4.55 -12.48 12.97
CA TYR A 25 4.59 -12.77 11.55
C TYR A 25 4.36 -14.27 11.30
N VAL A 26 3.33 -14.61 10.51
CA VAL A 26 2.99 -16.00 10.14
C VAL A 26 3.51 -16.34 8.74
N GLY A 27 3.37 -15.41 7.80
CA GLY A 27 3.80 -15.59 6.42
C GLY A 27 3.35 -14.43 5.54
N THR A 28 3.94 -14.36 4.34
CA THR A 28 3.61 -13.35 3.36
C THR A 28 2.47 -13.87 2.48
N TYR A 29 1.39 -13.08 2.38
CA TYR A 29 0.34 -13.27 1.40
C TYR A 29 0.29 -12.05 0.48
N THR A 30 0.11 -12.27 -0.83
CA THR A 30 0.06 -11.17 -1.81
C THR A 30 -1.17 -11.30 -2.68
N THR A 31 -1.84 -10.17 -2.92
CA THR A 31 -3.04 -10.05 -3.74
C THR A 31 -2.74 -9.71 -5.20
N SER A 32 -1.46 -9.81 -5.62
CA SER A 32 -0.92 -9.36 -6.92
C SER A 32 -0.73 -7.83 -7.05
N ALA A 33 -0.41 -7.37 -8.26
CA ALA A 33 -0.14 -5.96 -8.54
C ALA A 33 -1.41 -5.11 -8.37
N VAL A 34 -1.26 -3.92 -7.79
CA VAL A 34 -2.34 -2.95 -7.66
C VAL A 34 -2.81 -2.49 -9.04
N GLN A 35 -4.13 -2.44 -9.21
CA GLN A 35 -4.79 -1.95 -10.43
C GLN A 35 -5.65 -0.73 -10.09
N MET A 36 -5.71 0.23 -11.01
CA MET A 36 -6.51 1.44 -10.83
C MET A 36 -7.90 1.27 -11.44
N GLY A 37 -8.91 1.11 -10.58
CA GLY A 37 -10.31 1.16 -10.98
C GLY A 37 -10.78 2.59 -11.17
N CYS A 38 -11.32 2.92 -12.34
CA CYS A 38 -11.80 4.27 -12.66
C CYS A 38 -13.30 4.23 -13.01
N LYS A 39 -14.06 5.21 -12.51
CA LYS A 39 -15.38 5.53 -13.04
C LYS A 39 -15.19 6.52 -14.20
N GLY A 40 -15.20 6.02 -15.43
CA GLY A 40 -15.02 6.84 -16.64
C GLY A 40 -13.70 6.55 -17.37
N PRO A 41 -13.06 7.56 -17.98
CA PRO A 41 -11.83 7.37 -18.76
C PRO A 41 -10.74 6.67 -17.96
N ALA A 42 -9.98 5.80 -18.63
CA ALA A 42 -8.83 5.14 -18.03
C ALA A 42 -7.77 6.17 -17.64
N VAL A 43 -7.19 6.00 -16.45
CA VAL A 43 -5.98 6.71 -16.05
C VAL A 43 -4.79 5.98 -16.66
N THR A 44 -4.14 6.61 -17.64
CA THR A 44 -3.03 6.00 -18.39
C THR A 44 -1.66 6.55 -18.00
N SER A 45 -1.61 7.64 -17.23
CA SER A 45 -0.39 8.22 -16.68
C SER A 45 -0.62 8.83 -15.30
N VAL A 46 0.45 8.97 -14.52
CA VAL A 46 0.40 9.55 -13.17
C VAL A 46 0.00 11.03 -13.17
N ASP A 47 0.29 11.78 -14.23
CA ASP A 47 -0.06 13.21 -14.35
C ASP A 47 -1.58 13.44 -14.34
N GLN A 48 -2.37 12.42 -14.69
CA GLN A 48 -3.83 12.49 -14.72
C GLN A 48 -4.48 12.38 -13.33
N LEU A 49 -3.68 12.10 -12.29
CA LEU A 49 -4.13 11.94 -10.90
C LEU A 49 -4.42 13.28 -10.23
N ALA A 50 -3.77 14.36 -10.66
CA ALA A 50 -3.99 15.69 -10.10
C ALA A 50 -5.48 16.09 -10.17
N GLY A 51 -6.05 16.48 -9.04
CA GLY A 51 -7.45 16.87 -8.91
C GLY A 51 -8.48 15.72 -8.97
N LYS A 52 -8.06 14.47 -9.17
CA LYS A 52 -8.96 13.30 -9.10
C LYS A 52 -9.29 12.97 -7.65
N LYS A 53 -10.53 12.52 -7.39
CA LYS A 53 -10.88 11.89 -6.12
C LYS A 53 -10.49 10.42 -6.17
N VAL A 54 -9.60 9.98 -5.29
CA VAL A 54 -9.06 8.62 -5.28
C VAL A 54 -9.25 8.00 -3.90
N ARG A 55 -9.85 6.81 -3.85
CA ARG A 55 -9.86 6.00 -2.63
C ARG A 55 -8.57 5.20 -2.56
N GLY A 56 -7.72 5.51 -1.59
CA GLY A 56 -6.43 4.86 -1.39
C GLY A 56 -6.14 4.66 0.10
N VAL A 57 -5.51 3.55 0.44
CA VAL A 57 -5.19 3.18 1.83
C VAL A 57 -3.69 3.02 2.02
N GLY A 58 -3.22 3.30 3.22
CA GLY A 58 -1.80 3.17 3.60
C GLY A 58 -0.86 3.95 2.69
N ALA A 59 0.26 3.32 2.32
CA ALA A 59 1.31 3.94 1.51
C ALA A 59 0.81 4.45 0.14
N TYR A 60 -0.12 3.72 -0.51
CA TYR A 60 -0.68 4.13 -1.80
C TYR A 60 -1.48 5.43 -1.69
N GLY A 61 -2.23 5.59 -0.59
CA GLY A 61 -2.97 6.83 -0.32
C GLY A 61 -2.02 8.03 -0.30
N GLN A 62 -0.94 7.94 0.48
CA GLN A 62 0.05 9.03 0.54
C GLN A 62 0.63 9.35 -0.84
N THR A 63 1.05 8.33 -1.60
CA THR A 63 1.56 8.54 -2.97
C THR A 63 0.56 9.26 -3.87
N PHE A 64 -0.72 8.90 -3.85
CA PHE A 64 -1.73 9.61 -4.64
C PHE A 64 -1.92 11.06 -4.20
N ARG A 65 -1.84 11.34 -2.89
CA ARG A 65 -1.87 12.71 -2.35
C ARG A 65 -0.67 13.53 -2.83
N ASP A 66 0.52 12.96 -2.80
CA ASP A 66 1.75 13.62 -3.27
C ASP A 66 1.69 13.93 -4.77
N LEU A 67 0.96 13.12 -5.54
CA LEU A 67 0.65 13.32 -6.96
C LEU A 67 -0.55 14.25 -7.22
N GLY A 68 -1.06 14.93 -6.19
CA GLY A 68 -2.10 15.94 -6.30
C GLY A 68 -3.54 15.42 -6.36
N ALA A 69 -3.78 14.13 -6.09
CA ALA A 69 -5.13 13.61 -5.94
C ALA A 69 -5.75 14.02 -4.60
N THR A 70 -7.08 14.14 -4.58
CA THR A 70 -7.86 14.27 -3.35
C THR A 70 -8.19 12.88 -2.82
N LEU A 71 -7.61 12.51 -1.68
CA LEU A 71 -7.93 11.22 -1.05
C LEU A 71 -9.34 11.22 -0.47
N VAL A 72 -10.05 10.13 -0.73
CA VAL A 72 -11.33 9.81 -0.09
C VAL A 72 -11.11 8.61 0.82
N ASP A 73 -11.35 8.82 2.11
CA ASP A 73 -11.32 7.74 3.08
C ASP A 73 -12.65 6.96 3.06
N MET A 74 -12.58 5.64 3.11
CA MET A 74 -13.72 4.73 3.11
C MET A 74 -13.37 3.47 3.90
N SER A 75 -14.21 3.18 4.91
CA SER A 75 -14.16 1.98 5.76
C SER A 75 -14.39 0.69 4.98
#